data_AF-A0A075MN50-F1
#
_entry.id   AF-A0A075MN50-F1
#
_cell.length_a   1.000
_cell.length_b   1.000
_cell.length_c   1.000
_cell.angle_alpha   90.00
_cell.angle_beta   90.00
_cell.angle_gamma   90.00
#
_symmetry.space_group_name_H-M   'P 1'
#
loop_
_entity.id
_entity.type
_entity.pdbx_description
1 polymer ?
#
loop_
_entity_poly.entity_id
_entity_poly.type
_entity_poly.pdbx_seq_one_letter_code
_entity_poly.pdbx_strand_id
1 'polypeptide(L)' 'MGKINGENVAGAAFLLFASVFLAAGMVNPIIASVAVVFYFLAAAGVALVFLGYRTHRNEILSSGTTAVQQQHH' A
#
# COMPACT_ATOMS: atom_id res chain seq x y z
N MET A 1 7.84 3.22 -17.18
CA MET A 1 6.97 3.94 -16.23
C MET A 1 6.41 2.92 -15.25
N GLY A 2 6.64 3.10 -13.94
CA GLY A 2 6.10 2.18 -12.94
C GLY A 2 4.57 2.22 -12.98
N LYS A 3 3.94 1.06 -13.15
CA LYS A 3 2.48 0.94 -13.19
C LYS A 3 1.94 1.36 -11.83
N ILE A 4 1.07 2.37 -11.79
CA ILE A 4 0.42 2.79 -10.54
C ILE A 4 -0.67 1.76 -10.24
N ASN A 5 -0.40 0.90 -9.27
CA ASN A 5 -1.33 -0.12 -8.81
C ASN A 5 -2.27 0.47 -7.75
N GLY A 6 -3.57 0.13 -7.82
CA GLY A 6 -4.60 0.65 -6.91
C GLY A 6 -4.29 0.32 -5.44
N GLU A 7 -3.66 -0.81 -5.16
CA GLU A 7 -3.26 -1.20 -3.81
C GLU A 7 -2.16 -0.28 -3.26
N ASN A 8 -1.20 0.13 -4.09
CA ASN A 8 -0.13 1.03 -3.67
C ASN A 8 -0.66 2.44 -3.39
N VAL A 9 -1.62 2.93 -4.19
CA VAL A 9 -2.26 4.24 -3.97
C VAL A 9 -3.09 4.22 -2.69
N ALA A 10 -3.93 3.20 -2.51
CA ALA A 10 -4.73 3.04 -1.29
C ALA A 10 -3.86 2.88 -0.04
N GLY A 11 -2.79 2.06 -0.14
CA GLY A 11 -1.84 1.86 0.95
C GLY A 11 -1.10 3.14 1.34
N ALA A 12 -0.62 3.91 0.37
CA ALA A 12 0.03 5.21 0.62
C ALA A 12 -0.94 6.22 1.25
N ALA A 13 -2.19 6.27 0.79
CA ALA A 13 -3.21 7.15 1.38
C ALA A 13 -3.49 6.78 2.85
N PHE A 14 -3.62 5.49 3.17
CA PHE A 14 -3.86 5.04 4.54
C PHE A 14 -2.69 5.35 5.47
N LEU A 15 -1.45 5.17 5.00
CA LEU A 15 -0.25 5.54 5.75
C LEU A 15 -0.16 7.05 5.99
N LEU A 16 -0.49 7.86 4.99
CA LEU A 16 -0.54 9.32 5.11
C LEU A 16 -1.58 9.72 6.16
N PHE A 17 -2.82 9.24 6.05
CA PHE A 17 -3.90 9.56 6.99
C PHE A 17 -3.55 9.12 8.40
N ALA A 18 -3.03 7.90 8.59
CA ALA A 18 -2.62 7.41 9.89
C ALA A 18 -1.55 8.32 10.52
N SER A 19 -0.56 8.75 9.74
CA SER A 19 0.51 9.65 10.20
C SER A 19 -0.04 11.02 10.60
N VAL A 20 -0.95 11.59 9.79
CA VAL A 20 -1.61 12.88 10.08
C VAL A 20 -2.43 12.80 11.36
N PHE A 21 -3.23 11.74 11.53
CA PHE A 21 -4.07 11.59 12.73
C PHE A 21 -3.26 11.31 13.99
N LEU A 22 -2.16 10.55 13.91
CA LEU A 22 -1.24 10.37 15.03
C LEU A 22 -0.58 11.69 15.43
N ALA A 23 -0.13 12.49 14.46
CA ALA A 23 0.42 13.83 14.73
C ALA A 23 -0.64 14.76 15.34
N ALA A 24 -1.88 14.72 14.85
CA ALA A 24 -2.99 15.49 15.41
C ALA A 24 -3.32 15.07 16.87
N GLY A 25 -3.15 13.78 17.20
CA GLY A 25 -3.29 13.26 18.56
C GLY A 25 -2.27 13.85 19.55
N MET A 26 -1.11 14.30 19.08
CA MET A 26 -0.14 14.98 19.95
C MET A 26 -0.59 16.37 20.40
N VAL A 27 -1.54 16.98 19.67
CA VAL A 27 -2.04 18.34 19.92
C VAL A 27 -3.43 18.30 20.58
N ASN A 28 -4.23 17.27 20.31
CA ASN A 28 -5.60 17.16 20.82
C ASN A 28 -5.86 15.82 21.56
N PRO A 29 -6.17 15.85 22.87
CA PRO A 29 -6.38 14.64 23.66
C PRO A 29 -7.62 13.84 23.24
N ILE A 30 -8.63 14.48 22.63
CA ILE A 30 -9.81 13.77 22.08
C ILE A 30 -9.37 12.87 20.93
N ILE A 31 -8.48 13.35 20.06
CA ILE A 31 -7.94 12.56 18.95
C ILE A 31 -6.99 11.47 19.48
N ALA A 32 -6.20 11.77 20.51
CA ALA A 32 -5.34 10.77 21.16
C ALA A 32 -6.13 9.59 21.74
N SER A 33 -7.36 9.82 22.22
CA SER A 33 -8.20 8.77 22.80
C SER A 33 -8.53 7.63 21.82
N VAL A 34 -8.50 7.92 20.52
CA VAL A 34 -8.75 6.95 19.44
C VAL A 34 -7.47 6.55 18.70
N ALA A 35 -6.28 6.81 19.26
CA ALA A 35 -5.00 6.51 18.62
C ALA A 35 -4.84 5.05 18.17
N VAL A 36 -5.47 4.10 18.90
CA VAL A 36 -5.48 2.69 18.53
C VAL A 36 -6.04 2.45 17.12
N VAL A 37 -7.05 3.22 16.72
CA VAL A 37 -7.68 3.13 15.39
C VAL A 37 -6.70 3.56 14.30
N PHE A 38 -5.88 4.57 14.57
CA PHE A 38 -4.88 5.05 13.61
C PHE A 38 -3.75 4.03 13.40
N TYR A 39 -3.39 3.25 14.44
CA TYR A 39 -2.47 2.13 14.27
C TYR A 39 -3.05 1.01 13.41
N PHE A 40 -4.35 0.69 13.54
CA PHE A 40 -5.01 -0.24 12.63
C PHE A 40 -5.05 0.28 11.19
N LEU A 41 -5.30 1.59 11.01
CA LEU A 41 -5.25 2.22 9.70
C LEU A 41 -3.85 2.15 9.08
N ALA A 42 -2.80 2.39 9.87
CA ALA A 42 -1.42 2.24 9.44
C ALA A 42 -1.11 0.80 9.03
N ALA A 43 -1.53 -0.19 9.83
CA ALA A 43 -1.34 -1.61 9.53
C ALA A 43 -2.03 -2.02 8.21
N ALA A 44 -3.26 -1.55 7.99
CA ALA A 44 -3.97 -1.76 6.72
C ALA A 44 -3.23 -1.11 5.54
N GLY A 45 -2.69 0.09 5.74
CA GLY A 45 -1.85 0.78 4.76
C GLY A 45 -0.61 -0.03 4.37
N VAL A 46 0.15 -0.51 5.35
CA VAL A 46 1.32 -1.38 5.11
C VAL A 46 0.94 -2.65 4.36
N ALA A 47 -0.16 -3.31 4.74
CA ALA A 47 -0.64 -4.53 4.09
C ALA A 47 -0.97 -4.30 2.61
N LEU A 48 -1.61 -3.18 2.27
CA LEU A 48 -1.96 -2.83 0.89
C LEU A 48 -0.72 -2.49 0.05
N VAL A 49 0.24 -1.75 0.60
CA VAL A 49 1.53 -1.50 -0.10
C VAL A 49 2.27 -2.81 -0.36
N PHE A 50 2.29 -3.71 0.63
CA PHE A 50 2.91 -5.03 0.47
C PHE A 50 2.19 -5.87 -0.59
N LEU A 51 0.86 -5.83 -0.62
CA LEU A 51 0.06 -6.51 -1.63
C LEU A 51 0.37 -5.97 -3.02
N GLY A 52 0.36 -4.64 -3.21
CA GLY A 52 0.67 -4.04 -4.51
C GLY A 52 2.11 -4.30 -4.97
N TYR A 53 3.07 -4.38 -4.04
CA TYR A 53 4.43 -4.86 -4.34
C TYR A 53 4.43 -6.31 -4.86
N ARG A 54 3.69 -7.20 -4.21
CA ARG A 54 3.55 -8.59 -4.62
C ARG A 54 2.85 -8.73 -5.97
N THR A 55 1.76 -8.00 -6.21
CA THR A 55 1.05 -7.95 -7.49
C THR A 55 1.99 -7.51 -8.60
N HIS A 56 2.73 -6.41 -8.40
CA HIS A 56 3.70 -5.90 -9.36
C HIS A 56 4.81 -6.92 -9.69
N ARG A 57 5.35 -7.61 -8.68
CA ARG A 57 6.33 -8.70 -8.88
C ARG A 57 5.76 -9.83 -9.72
N ASN A 58 4.54 -10.26 -9.46
CA ASN A 58 3.88 -11.33 -10.20
C ASN A 58 3.61 -10.94 -11.66
N GLU A 59 3.21 -9.68 -11.93
CA GLU A 59 3.00 -9.18 -13.29
C GLU A 59 4.29 -9.22 -14.12
N ILE A 60 5.44 -8.83 -13.54
CA ILE A 60 6.74 -8.87 -14.23
C ILE A 60 7.13 -10.32 -14.59
N LEU A 61 6.99 -11.25 -13.64
CA LEU A 61 7.31 -12.66 -13.85
C LEU A 61 6.42 -13.30 -14.91
N SER A 62 5.12 -12.99 -14.89
CA SER A 62 4.17 -13.50 -15.88
C SER A 62 4.47 -12.97 -17.28
N SER A 63 4.83 -11.69 -17.41
CA SER A 63 5.15 -11.05 -18.71
C SER A 63 6.42 -11.64 -19.35
N GLY A 64 7.40 -12.05 -18.54
CA GLY A 64 8.60 -12.72 -19.03
C GLY A 64 8.32 -14.13 -19.57
N THR A 65 7.33 -14.84 -19.03
CA THR A 65 6.98 -16.19 -19.46
C THR A 65 6.28 -16.19 -20.83
N THR A 66 5.37 -15.25 -21.09
CA THR A 66 4.68 -15.11 -22.37
C THR A 66 5.62 -14.68 -23.51
N ALA A 67 6.62 -13.85 -23.21
CA ALA A 67 7.63 -13.44 -24.20
C ALA A 67 8.48 -14.62 -24.71
N VAL A 68 8.82 -15.58 -23.84
CA VAL A 68 9.54 -16.79 -24.24
C VAL A 68 8.65 -17.72 -25.08
N GLN A 69 7.35 -17.78 -24.78
CA GLN A 69 6.41 -18.63 -25.51
C GLN A 69 6.10 -18.11 -26.93
N GLN A 70 6.11 -16.81 -27.15
CA GLN A 70 5.91 -16.20 -28.48
C GLN A 70 7.12 -16.30 -29.41
N GLN A 71 8.35 -16.50 -28.90
CA GLN A 71 9.53 -16.69 -29.76
C GLN A 71 9.67 -18.12 -30.30
N HIS A 72 8.84 -19.07 -29.82
CA HIS A 72 8.86 -20.47 -30.24
C HIS A 72 7.73 -20.84 -31.23
N HIS A 73 7.00 -19.85 -31.77
CA HIS A 73 5.98 -20.03 -32.80
C HIS A 73 6.33 -19.27 -34.08
#